data_AF-A0A5D2BEI4-F1
#
_entry.id   AF-A0A5D2BEI4-F1
#
_cell.length_a   1.000
_cell.length_b   1.000
_cell.length_c   1.000
_cell.angle_alpha   90.00
_cell.angle_beta   90.00
_cell.angle_gamma   90.00
#
_symmetry.space_group_name_H-M   'P 1'
#
loop_
_entity.id
_entity.type
_entity.pdbx_description
1 polymer ?
#
loop_
_entity_poly.entity_id
_entity_poly.type
_entity_poly.pdbx_seq_one_letter_code
_entity_poly.pdbx_strand_id
1 'polypeptide(L)'
;MFLTTFIARKLYEACSKWHSGWWKLKFFLLLASMVVPFFIPPGFIHIYGEVARVGAGSCSIALFTSTVFYGVFICGIVSMYYFYAPRPACSLNIFFITWTALLLIVMMVISLHSKVNRGLLSSGIMASYVVFLCWSAIRSEPVDEKCNVQKPDNGKFDWTTVLGFLIAIGAIVMATFSTGIDSKSFQFNKNNVKLEDDIRYNYGFFHMIFSLGAMYFAMLFISWNLKDSATEWSIDVGWASAGVKIINEWVAATIYTWKLVSPVVKQYRVVNNEQTMQP
;
A
#
# COMPACT_ATOMS: atom_id res chain seq x y z
N MET A 1 -3.10 -24.28 -0.80
CA MET A 1 -3.81 -23.37 -1.72
C MET A 1 -3.91 -21.91 -1.23
N PHE A 2 -3.69 -21.60 0.06
CA PHE A 2 -3.73 -20.21 0.55
C PHE A 2 -2.40 -19.45 0.37
N LEU A 3 -1.25 -20.14 0.43
CA LEU A 3 0.05 -19.54 0.08
C LEU A 3 0.23 -19.26 -1.42
N THR A 4 -0.57 -19.91 -2.28
CA THR A 4 -0.46 -19.76 -3.75
C THR A 4 -1.13 -18.47 -4.26
N THR A 5 -2.02 -17.86 -3.48
CA THR A 5 -2.80 -16.69 -3.90
C THR A 5 -2.02 -15.37 -3.74
N PHE A 6 -1.02 -15.32 -2.86
CA PHE A 6 -0.19 -14.12 -2.65
C PHE A 6 0.94 -13.95 -3.69
N ILE A 7 1.18 -14.94 -4.56
CA ILE A 7 2.27 -14.96 -5.55
C ILE A 7 1.69 -15.17 -6.98
N ALA A 8 0.55 -14.54 -7.29
CA ALA A 8 -0.25 -14.91 -8.47
C ALA A 8 0.39 -14.57 -9.84
N ARG A 9 1.35 -13.64 -9.93
CA ARG A 9 1.91 -13.26 -11.25
C ARG A 9 3.04 -14.16 -11.75
N LYS A 10 3.91 -14.66 -10.86
CA LYS A 10 5.05 -15.52 -11.25
C LYS A 10 4.69 -17.01 -11.34
N LEU A 11 3.55 -17.40 -10.75
CA LEU A 11 3.05 -18.77 -10.78
C LEU A 11 2.23 -19.10 -12.04
N TYR A 12 1.76 -18.14 -12.85
CA TYR A 12 0.93 -18.49 -14.02
C TYR A 12 1.63 -19.41 -15.02
N GLU A 13 2.91 -19.15 -15.33
CA GLU A 13 3.72 -20.01 -16.22
C GLU A 13 4.08 -21.36 -15.59
N ALA A 14 4.43 -21.37 -14.29
CA ALA A 14 4.74 -22.60 -13.56
C ALA A 14 3.49 -23.47 -13.32
N CYS A 15 2.35 -22.84 -13.04
CA CYS A 15 1.04 -23.47 -12.88
C CYS A 15 0.54 -24.01 -14.21
N SER A 16 0.77 -23.32 -15.33
CA SER A 16 0.49 -23.82 -16.70
C SER A 16 1.30 -25.08 -17.03
N LYS A 17 2.62 -25.10 -16.80
CA LYS A 17 3.49 -26.28 -16.99
C LYS A 17 3.13 -27.45 -16.06
N TRP A 18 2.80 -27.15 -14.80
CA TRP A 18 2.32 -28.13 -13.85
C TRP A 18 0.95 -28.66 -14.24
N HIS A 19 0.03 -27.84 -14.76
CA HIS A 19 -1.30 -28.28 -15.21
C HIS A 19 -1.22 -29.18 -16.45
N SER A 20 -0.35 -28.89 -17.42
CA SER A 20 -0.25 -29.68 -18.66
C SER A 20 0.62 -30.94 -18.55
N GLY A 21 1.55 -31.02 -17.58
CA GLY A 21 2.48 -32.15 -17.42
C GLY A 21 2.34 -32.94 -16.10
N TRP A 22 3.13 -34.03 -15.99
CA TRP A 22 3.38 -34.81 -14.77
C TRP A 22 2.19 -35.58 -14.16
N TRP A 23 1.30 -36.09 -15.01
CA TRP A 23 0.13 -36.88 -14.60
C TRP A 23 0.43 -38.09 -13.71
N LYS A 24 1.58 -38.77 -13.89
CA LYS A 24 1.98 -39.89 -13.02
C LYS A 24 2.24 -39.46 -11.56
N LEU A 25 2.93 -38.32 -11.37
CA LEU A 25 3.19 -37.76 -10.05
C LEU A 25 1.89 -37.24 -9.42
N LYS A 26 1.02 -36.60 -10.20
CA LYS A 26 -0.30 -36.15 -9.73
C LYS A 26 -1.19 -37.32 -9.29
N PHE A 27 -1.19 -38.41 -10.04
CA PHE A 27 -1.95 -39.61 -9.71
C PHE A 27 -1.44 -40.26 -8.41
N PHE A 28 -0.11 -40.34 -8.24
CA PHE A 28 0.49 -40.83 -7.00
C PHE A 28 0.21 -39.91 -5.81
N LEU A 29 0.32 -38.58 -5.99
CA LEU A 29 -0.03 -37.59 -4.96
C LEU A 29 -1.52 -37.60 -4.61
N LEU A 30 -2.40 -37.87 -5.57
CA LEU A 30 -3.83 -38.02 -5.35
C LEU A 30 -4.12 -39.26 -4.51
N LEU A 31 -3.53 -40.41 -4.86
CA LEU A 31 -3.63 -41.65 -4.08
C LEU A 31 -3.09 -41.46 -2.65
N ALA A 32 -1.92 -40.84 -2.51
CA ALA A 32 -1.35 -40.52 -1.20
C ALA A 32 -2.27 -39.57 -0.41
N SER A 33 -2.83 -38.54 -1.05
CA SER A 33 -3.76 -37.60 -0.43
C SER A 33 -5.09 -38.23 -0.01
N MET A 34 -5.50 -39.34 -0.63
CA MET A 34 -6.70 -40.09 -0.21
C MET A 34 -6.41 -41.04 0.96
N VAL A 35 -5.17 -41.51 1.08
CA VAL A 35 -4.74 -42.44 2.15
C VAL A 35 -4.34 -41.70 3.42
N VAL A 36 -3.70 -40.53 3.32
CA VAL A 36 -3.24 -39.71 4.45
C VAL A 36 -4.36 -39.38 5.47
N PRO A 37 -5.60 -39.04 5.08
CA PRO A 37 -6.68 -38.74 6.02
C PRO A 37 -7.04 -39.88 6.98
N PHE A 38 -6.77 -41.14 6.61
CA PHE A 38 -7.04 -42.30 7.47
C PHE A 38 -6.05 -42.42 8.65
N PHE A 39 -4.91 -41.74 8.58
CA PHE A 39 -3.88 -41.75 9.63
C PHE A 39 -3.90 -40.47 10.49
N ILE A 40 -4.84 -39.56 10.25
CA ILE A 40 -4.94 -38.31 10.99
C ILE A 40 -5.78 -38.51 12.26
N PRO A 41 -5.26 -38.21 13.46
CA PRO A 41 -6.00 -38.33 14.71
C PRO A 41 -7.25 -37.43 14.76
N PRO A 42 -8.32 -37.81 15.47
CA PRO A 42 -9.59 -37.06 15.51
C PRO A 42 -9.45 -35.59 15.98
N GLY A 43 -8.49 -35.31 16.87
CA GLY A 43 -8.23 -33.95 17.36
C GLY A 43 -7.73 -32.99 16.27
N PHE A 44 -6.97 -33.49 15.29
CA PHE A 44 -6.48 -32.67 14.17
C PHE A 44 -7.59 -32.38 13.15
N ILE A 45 -8.52 -33.32 12.96
CA ILE A 45 -9.69 -33.15 12.09
C ILE A 45 -10.62 -32.05 12.63
N HIS A 46 -10.78 -31.95 13.95
CA HIS A 46 -11.57 -30.89 14.58
C HIS A 46 -10.94 -29.50 14.40
N ILE A 47 -9.62 -29.38 14.60
CA ILE A 47 -8.88 -28.13 14.37
C ILE A 47 -8.91 -27.75 12.88
N TYR A 48 -8.69 -28.72 11.99
CA TYR A 48 -8.79 -28.51 10.55
C TYR A 48 -10.21 -28.12 10.15
N GLY A 49 -11.24 -28.70 10.77
CA GLY A 49 -12.65 -28.36 10.55
C GLY A 49 -12.97 -26.91 10.92
N GLU A 50 -12.46 -26.40 12.04
CA GLU A 50 -12.61 -24.98 12.40
C GLU A 50 -11.83 -24.06 11.45
N VAL A 51 -10.60 -24.42 11.10
CA VAL A 51 -9.79 -23.65 10.13
C VAL A 51 -10.43 -23.67 8.73
N ALA A 52 -11.00 -24.79 8.31
CA ALA A 52 -11.70 -24.95 7.04
C ALA A 52 -13.07 -24.23 7.05
N ARG A 53 -13.75 -24.15 8.20
CA ARG A 53 -14.97 -23.34 8.38
C ARG A 53 -14.68 -21.85 8.28
N VAL A 54 -13.56 -21.40 8.86
CA VAL A 54 -13.02 -20.04 8.68
C VAL A 54 -12.62 -19.81 7.21
N GLY A 55 -12.00 -20.80 6.55
CA GLY A 55 -11.65 -20.75 5.12
C GLY A 55 -12.85 -20.72 4.15
N ALA A 56 -13.91 -21.46 4.46
CA ALA A 56 -15.22 -21.39 3.78
C ALA A 56 -15.91 -20.04 4.00
N GLY A 57 -15.57 -19.35 5.10
CA GLY A 57 -15.90 -17.96 5.38
C GLY A 57 -15.01 -16.92 4.69
N SER A 58 -14.36 -17.22 3.55
CA SER A 58 -13.50 -16.26 2.83
C SER A 58 -14.14 -14.88 2.59
N CYS A 59 -15.47 -14.82 2.45
CA CYS A 59 -16.20 -13.55 2.40
C CYS A 59 -16.32 -12.88 3.79
N SER A 60 -16.56 -13.64 4.85
CA SER A 60 -16.65 -13.13 6.23
C SER A 60 -15.32 -12.58 6.76
N ILE A 61 -14.18 -13.23 6.45
CA ILE A 61 -12.86 -12.70 6.83
C ILE A 61 -12.56 -11.40 6.10
N ALA A 62 -12.87 -11.32 4.79
CA ALA A 62 -12.65 -10.11 4.00
C ALA A 62 -13.52 -8.94 4.50
N LEU A 63 -14.76 -9.20 4.92
CA LEU A 63 -15.65 -8.19 5.50
C LEU A 63 -15.20 -7.75 6.90
N PHE A 64 -14.78 -8.69 7.75
CA PHE A 64 -14.25 -8.37 9.07
C PHE A 64 -12.98 -7.52 8.98
N THR A 65 -12.01 -7.97 8.17
CA THR A 65 -10.76 -7.21 7.94
C THR A 65 -11.04 -5.83 7.35
N SER A 66 -11.95 -5.73 6.38
CA SER A 66 -12.40 -4.43 5.86
C SER A 66 -12.96 -3.56 6.99
N THR A 67 -13.90 -4.06 7.78
CA THR A 67 -14.52 -3.30 8.89
C THR A 67 -13.48 -2.77 9.87
N VAL A 68 -12.45 -3.56 10.19
CA VAL A 68 -11.33 -3.13 11.03
C VAL A 68 -10.58 -1.95 10.40
N PHE A 69 -10.21 -2.02 9.12
CA PHE A 69 -9.53 -0.90 8.44
C PHE A 69 -10.41 0.35 8.35
N TYR A 70 -11.71 0.20 8.15
CA TYR A 70 -12.65 1.33 8.20
C TYR A 70 -12.71 1.97 9.60
N GLY A 71 -12.75 1.15 10.65
CA GLY A 71 -12.68 1.62 12.04
C GLY A 71 -11.37 2.35 12.35
N VAL A 72 -10.22 1.82 11.90
CA VAL A 72 -8.90 2.41 12.12
C VAL A 72 -8.80 3.81 11.53
N PHE A 73 -9.22 4.02 10.27
CA PHE A 73 -9.11 5.36 9.69
C PHE A 73 -10.08 6.36 10.34
N ILE A 74 -11.29 5.93 10.72
CA ILE A 74 -12.25 6.80 11.41
C ILE A 74 -11.69 7.22 12.77
N CYS A 75 -11.20 6.26 13.56
CA CYS A 75 -10.54 6.54 14.83
C CYS A 75 -9.29 7.42 14.63
N GLY A 76 -8.53 7.22 13.56
CA GLY A 76 -7.39 8.05 13.20
C GLY A 76 -7.78 9.50 12.95
N ILE A 77 -8.80 9.76 12.14
CA ILE A 77 -9.30 11.13 11.88
C ILE A 77 -9.80 11.79 13.17
N VAL A 78 -10.58 11.07 14.00
CA VAL A 78 -11.10 11.60 15.27
C VAL A 78 -9.96 11.94 16.23
N SER A 79 -9.00 11.02 16.38
CA SER A 79 -7.79 11.23 17.19
C SER A 79 -7.01 12.45 16.71
N MET A 80 -6.85 12.62 15.39
CA MET A 80 -6.14 13.75 14.82
C MET A 80 -6.83 15.10 15.12
N TYR A 81 -8.16 15.18 15.00
CA TYR A 81 -8.89 16.38 15.40
C TYR A 81 -8.71 16.70 16.88
N TYR A 82 -8.76 15.68 17.74
CA TYR A 82 -8.63 15.86 19.19
C TYR A 82 -7.23 16.35 19.60
N PHE A 83 -6.18 15.74 19.06
CA PHE A 83 -4.80 16.04 19.47
C PHE A 83 -4.18 17.24 18.75
N TYR A 84 -4.48 17.46 17.46
CA TYR A 84 -3.78 18.44 16.62
C TYR A 84 -4.65 19.62 16.17
N ALA A 85 -5.96 19.57 16.40
CA ALA A 85 -6.89 20.66 16.09
C ALA A 85 -7.87 21.04 17.24
N PRO A 86 -7.41 21.15 18.51
CA PRO A 86 -8.30 21.44 19.64
C PRO A 86 -8.84 22.88 19.66
N ARG A 87 -8.23 23.79 18.89
CA ARG A 87 -8.57 25.23 18.87
C ARG A 87 -8.69 25.74 17.43
N PRO A 88 -9.54 26.75 17.17
CA PRO A 88 -9.68 27.33 15.83
C PRO A 88 -8.42 28.06 15.33
N ALA A 89 -7.47 28.36 16.23
CA ALA A 89 -6.17 28.93 15.86
C ALA A 89 -5.30 27.98 15.02
N CYS A 90 -5.54 26.67 15.07
CA CYS A 90 -4.80 25.64 14.32
C CYS A 90 -5.38 25.46 12.91
N SER A 91 -5.56 26.55 12.15
CA SER A 91 -6.28 26.55 10.86
C SER A 91 -5.64 25.65 9.80
N LEU A 92 -4.31 25.55 9.82
CA LEU A 92 -3.55 24.74 8.87
C LEU A 92 -3.76 23.23 9.11
N ASN A 93 -3.70 22.79 10.37
CA ASN A 93 -3.97 21.39 10.73
C ASN A 93 -5.44 21.02 10.51
N ILE A 94 -6.37 21.94 10.81
CA ILE A 94 -7.79 21.78 10.46
C ILE A 94 -7.95 21.60 8.95
N PHE A 95 -7.31 22.45 8.14
CA PHE A 95 -7.37 22.36 6.68
C PHE A 95 -6.84 21.01 6.16
N PHE A 96 -5.68 20.55 6.63
CA PHE A 96 -5.14 19.26 6.20
C PHE A 96 -6.04 18.10 6.59
N ILE A 97 -6.51 18.03 7.84
CA ILE A 97 -7.37 16.92 8.30
C ILE A 97 -8.72 16.93 7.56
N THR A 98 -9.35 18.11 7.38
CA THR A 98 -10.62 18.24 6.64
C THR A 98 -10.46 17.82 5.18
N TRP A 99 -9.39 18.25 4.52
CA TRP A 99 -9.10 17.89 3.14
C TRP A 99 -8.84 16.40 2.98
N THR A 100 -8.05 15.80 3.88
CA THR A 100 -7.84 14.35 3.93
C THR A 100 -9.17 13.61 4.08
N ALA A 101 -10.04 14.01 5.00
CA ALA A 101 -11.36 13.40 5.17
C ALA A 101 -12.22 13.50 3.90
N LEU A 102 -12.16 14.62 3.19
CA LEU A 102 -12.84 14.79 1.89
C LEU A 102 -12.30 13.81 0.83
N LEU A 103 -10.98 13.70 0.71
CA LEU A 103 -10.34 12.75 -0.22
C LEU A 103 -10.78 11.30 0.07
N LEU A 104 -10.86 10.92 1.35
CA LEU A 104 -11.32 9.59 1.75
C LEU A 104 -12.78 9.33 1.38
N ILE A 105 -13.67 10.31 1.57
CA ILE A 105 -15.08 10.21 1.17
C ILE A 105 -15.19 10.02 -0.35
N VAL A 106 -14.46 10.82 -1.13
CA VAL A 106 -14.42 10.70 -2.60
C VAL A 106 -13.92 9.32 -3.03
N MET A 107 -12.82 8.84 -2.44
CA MET A 107 -12.28 7.52 -2.71
C MET A 107 -13.28 6.40 -2.38
N MET A 108 -13.99 6.52 -1.26
CA MET A 108 -15.01 5.55 -0.84
C MET A 108 -16.19 5.52 -1.82
N VAL A 109 -16.73 6.68 -2.20
CA VAL A 109 -17.85 6.80 -3.16
C VAL A 109 -17.48 6.17 -4.50
N ILE A 110 -16.28 6.48 -5.02
CA ILE A 110 -15.82 5.93 -6.30
C ILE A 110 -15.61 4.41 -6.22
N SER A 111 -15.10 3.90 -5.09
CA SER A 111 -14.84 2.47 -4.89
C SER A 111 -16.14 1.66 -4.81
N LEU A 112 -17.19 2.24 -4.22
CA LEU A 112 -18.53 1.65 -4.09
C LEU A 112 -19.37 1.77 -5.37
N HIS A 113 -18.93 2.57 -6.35
CA HIS A 113 -19.70 2.77 -7.56
C HIS A 113 -19.84 1.44 -8.32
N SER A 114 -21.07 1.11 -8.72
CA SER A 114 -21.44 -0.19 -9.31
C SER A 114 -20.69 -0.55 -10.59
N LYS A 115 -20.15 0.44 -11.30
CA LYS A 115 -19.30 0.23 -12.50
C LYS A 115 -17.84 -0.11 -12.16
N VAL A 116 -17.37 0.24 -10.96
CA VAL A 116 -15.99 0.03 -10.50
C VAL A 116 -15.88 -1.29 -9.72
N ASN A 117 -16.86 -1.59 -8.85
CA ASN A 117 -16.99 -2.84 -8.06
C ASN A 117 -15.65 -3.42 -7.55
N ARG A 118 -14.76 -2.56 -7.06
CA ARG A 118 -13.52 -2.99 -6.41
C ARG A 118 -13.82 -3.21 -4.93
N GLY A 119 -13.52 -4.40 -4.43
CA GLY A 119 -13.87 -4.81 -3.07
C GLY A 119 -13.43 -3.81 -1.98
N LEU A 120 -14.27 -3.67 -0.95
CA LEU A 120 -14.14 -2.73 0.18
C LEU A 120 -12.77 -2.75 0.87
N LEU A 121 -12.14 -3.92 0.95
CA LEU A 121 -10.86 -4.11 1.63
C LEU A 121 -9.74 -3.23 1.04
N SER A 122 -9.67 -3.09 -0.29
CA SER A 122 -8.63 -2.29 -0.93
C SER A 122 -8.79 -0.79 -0.62
N SER A 123 -10.02 -0.29 -0.54
CA SER A 123 -10.30 1.11 -0.20
C SER A 123 -10.00 1.39 1.26
N GLY A 124 -10.33 0.46 2.18
CA GLY A 124 -10.03 0.60 3.61
C GLY A 124 -8.54 0.61 3.93
N ILE A 125 -7.75 -0.26 3.28
CA ILE A 125 -6.27 -0.27 3.41
C ILE A 125 -5.69 1.06 2.92
N MET A 126 -6.14 1.54 1.75
CA MET A 126 -5.66 2.80 1.21
C MET A 126 -6.08 3.99 2.07
N ALA A 127 -7.31 3.98 2.61
CA ALA A 127 -7.79 5.03 3.52
C ALA A 127 -6.93 5.12 4.80
N SER A 128 -6.61 3.96 5.38
CA SER A 128 -5.72 3.90 6.55
C SER A 128 -4.33 4.46 6.23
N TYR A 129 -3.80 4.16 5.04
CA TYR A 129 -2.51 4.69 4.59
C TYR A 129 -2.53 6.22 4.40
N VAL A 130 -3.59 6.77 3.80
CA VAL A 130 -3.76 8.22 3.60
C VAL A 130 -3.86 8.93 4.96
N VAL A 131 -4.62 8.40 5.92
CA VAL A 131 -4.67 8.95 7.29
C VAL A 131 -3.30 8.90 7.96
N PHE A 132 -2.54 7.80 7.78
CA PHE A 132 -1.19 7.68 8.29
C PHE A 132 -0.24 8.74 7.69
N LEU A 133 -0.32 9.01 6.39
CA LEU A 133 0.48 10.06 5.75
C LEU A 133 0.14 11.45 6.30
N CYS A 134 -1.15 11.77 6.46
CA CYS A 134 -1.59 13.02 7.06
C CYS A 134 -1.07 13.16 8.50
N TRP A 135 -1.20 12.10 9.32
CA TRP A 135 -0.67 12.10 10.69
C TRP A 135 0.86 12.27 10.73
N SER A 136 1.57 11.60 9.85
CA SER A 136 3.03 11.73 9.72
C SER A 136 3.44 13.13 9.28
N ALA A 137 2.65 13.79 8.44
CA ALA A 137 2.91 15.16 8.00
C ALA A 137 2.70 16.19 9.12
N ILE A 138 1.60 16.07 9.89
CA ILE A 138 1.32 16.98 11.00
C ILE A 138 2.37 16.81 12.12
N ARG A 139 2.83 15.57 12.40
CA ARG A 139 3.93 15.38 13.36
C ARG A 139 5.29 15.92 12.89
N SER A 140 5.44 16.17 11.59
CA SER A 140 6.60 16.83 11.03
C SER A 140 6.50 18.36 11.09
N GLU A 141 5.37 18.93 11.50
CA GLU A 141 5.28 20.36 11.81
C GLU A 141 6.26 20.70 12.94
N PRO A 142 7.03 21.81 12.84
CA PRO A 142 7.86 22.24 13.96
C PRO A 142 7.02 22.47 15.22
N VAL A 143 7.65 22.33 16.38
CA VAL A 143 6.96 22.41 17.68
C VAL A 143 6.29 23.78 17.81
N ASP A 144 4.97 23.77 17.95
CA ASP A 144 4.18 24.94 18.30
C ASP A 144 3.39 24.62 19.57
N GLU A 145 3.60 25.39 20.64
CA GLU A 145 2.96 25.20 21.94
C GLU A 145 1.43 25.22 21.87
N LYS A 146 0.86 25.81 20.81
CA LYS A 146 -0.59 25.94 20.62
C LYS A 146 -1.24 24.73 19.98
N CYS A 147 -0.56 24.05 19.06
CA CYS A 147 -1.16 23.07 18.15
C CYS A 147 -0.43 21.72 18.12
N ASN A 148 0.87 21.67 18.38
CA ASN A 148 1.67 20.44 18.42
C ASN A 148 2.52 20.42 19.70
N VAL A 149 1.92 19.93 20.79
CA VAL A 149 2.61 19.80 22.08
C VAL A 149 3.49 18.56 22.05
N GLN A 150 4.75 18.73 21.65
CA GLN A 150 5.78 17.72 21.83
C GLN A 150 6.29 17.82 23.27
N LYS A 151 6.05 16.78 24.09
CA LYS A 151 6.57 16.75 25.46
C LYS A 151 8.11 16.75 25.42
N PRO A 152 8.80 17.53 26.27
CA PRO A 152 10.25 17.48 26.37
C PRO A 152 10.68 16.07 26.73
N ASP A 153 11.65 15.56 25.98
CA ASP A 153 12.06 14.16 26.04
C ASP A 153 12.82 13.89 27.34
N ASN A 154 12.39 12.89 28.11
CA ASN A 154 12.92 12.60 29.43
C ASN A 154 14.23 11.80 29.36
N GLY A 155 15.20 12.21 28.53
CA GLY A 155 16.55 11.63 28.44
C GLY A 155 16.63 10.11 28.27
N LYS A 156 15.53 9.43 27.93
CA LYS A 156 15.44 7.99 27.74
C LYS A 156 15.63 7.72 26.27
N PHE A 157 16.60 6.87 25.94
CA PHE A 157 16.85 6.43 24.58
C PHE A 157 15.55 5.91 23.93
N ASP A 158 15.07 6.63 22.92
CA ASP A 158 13.75 6.44 22.33
C ASP A 158 13.80 5.31 21.28
N TRP A 159 13.73 4.06 21.77
CA TRP A 159 13.79 2.83 20.96
C TRP A 159 12.78 2.81 19.80
N THR A 160 11.67 3.53 19.93
CA THR A 160 10.64 3.72 18.91
C THR A 160 11.15 4.45 17.68
N THR A 161 12.00 5.46 17.87
CA THR A 161 12.60 6.23 16.77
C THR A 161 13.63 5.38 16.00
N VAL A 162 14.44 4.60 16.73
CA VAL A 162 15.41 3.67 16.11
C VAL A 162 14.69 2.56 15.34
N LEU A 163 13.66 1.96 15.91
CA LEU A 163 12.86 0.95 15.23
C LEU A 163 12.16 1.53 13.98
N GLY A 164 11.59 2.73 14.10
CA GLY A 164 10.98 3.44 12.98
C GLY A 164 11.97 3.71 11.84
N PHE A 165 13.21 4.08 12.18
CA PHE A 165 14.28 4.30 11.22
C PHE A 165 14.67 3.03 10.47
N LEU A 166 14.84 1.90 11.17
CA LEU A 166 15.14 0.61 10.52
C LEU A 166 14.01 0.15 9.58
N ILE A 167 12.76 0.37 9.98
CA ILE A 167 11.59 0.07 9.14
C ILE A 167 11.59 0.98 7.90
N ALA A 168 11.89 2.27 8.06
CA ALA A 168 11.97 3.22 6.95
C ALA A 168 13.05 2.83 5.93
N ILE A 169 14.25 2.43 6.38
CA ILE A 169 15.31 1.90 5.51
C ILE A 169 14.79 0.69 4.73
N GLY A 170 14.23 -0.30 5.44
CA GLY A 170 13.72 -1.52 4.82
C GLY A 170 12.64 -1.22 3.77
N ALA A 171 11.72 -0.31 4.09
CA ALA A 171 10.66 0.12 3.18
C ALA A 171 11.21 0.81 1.93
N ILE A 172 12.17 1.74 2.08
CA ILE A 172 12.78 2.45 0.95
C ILE A 172 13.55 1.47 0.06
N VAL A 173 14.36 0.58 0.65
CA VAL A 173 15.10 -0.44 -0.11
C VAL A 173 14.13 -1.33 -0.89
N MET A 174 13.06 -1.83 -0.25
CA MET A 174 12.07 -2.68 -0.90
C MET A 174 11.29 -1.95 -2.01
N ALA A 175 10.90 -0.70 -1.78
CA ALA A 175 10.20 0.12 -2.78
C ALA A 175 11.08 0.40 -4.00
N THR A 176 12.33 0.78 -3.73
CA THR A 176 13.35 1.09 -4.75
C THR A 176 13.70 -0.15 -5.57
N PHE A 177 13.91 -1.29 -4.90
CA PHE A 177 14.21 -2.56 -5.57
C PHE A 177 13.02 -3.03 -6.42
N SER A 178 11.81 -3.00 -5.86
CA SER A 178 10.59 -3.42 -6.57
C SER A 178 10.29 -2.54 -7.78
N THR A 179 10.53 -1.22 -7.67
CA THR A 179 10.34 -0.27 -8.78
C THR A 179 11.43 -0.45 -9.83
N GLY A 180 12.69 -0.61 -9.41
CA GLY A 180 13.83 -0.76 -10.33
C GLY A 180 13.73 -1.99 -11.23
N ILE A 181 13.16 -3.09 -10.74
CA ILE A 181 12.93 -4.31 -11.55
C ILE A 181 11.70 -4.22 -12.46
N ASP A 182 10.80 -3.25 -12.27
CA ASP A 182 9.57 -3.07 -13.06
C ASP A 182 9.73 -2.04 -14.20
N SER A 183 10.90 -2.02 -14.85
CA SER A 183 11.21 -1.07 -15.92
C SER A 183 10.24 -1.17 -17.12
N LYS A 184 9.55 -2.31 -17.28
CA LYS A 184 8.58 -2.55 -18.37
C LYS A 184 7.30 -1.74 -18.20
N SER A 185 6.96 -1.32 -16.99
CA SER A 185 5.80 -0.47 -16.70
C SER A 185 5.98 0.97 -17.19
N PHE A 186 7.23 1.41 -17.35
CA PHE A 186 7.60 2.78 -17.75
C PHE A 186 8.03 2.90 -19.23
N GLN A 187 8.00 1.81 -20.00
CA GLN A 187 8.26 1.87 -21.44
C GLN A 187 7.02 2.40 -22.18
N PHE A 188 7.02 3.71 -22.48
CA PHE A 188 5.94 4.39 -23.20
C PHE A 188 5.87 4.05 -24.69
N ASN A 189 6.98 3.59 -25.29
CA ASN A 189 7.04 3.21 -26.70
C ASN A 189 7.19 1.68 -26.85
N LYS A 190 6.12 1.02 -27.30
CA LYS A 190 6.03 -0.45 -27.43
C LYS A 190 6.34 -0.89 -28.87
N ASN A 191 7.54 -0.60 -29.37
CA ASN A 191 7.89 -0.87 -30.78
C ASN A 191 9.06 -1.84 -31.02
N ASN A 192 9.54 -2.59 -30.02
CA ASN A 192 10.62 -3.55 -30.24
C ASN A 192 10.15 -5.00 -30.11
N VAL A 193 10.36 -5.77 -31.17
CA VAL A 193 10.24 -7.23 -31.24
C VAL A 193 11.11 -7.83 -30.13
N LYS A 194 10.51 -8.66 -29.27
CA LYS A 194 11.24 -9.35 -28.20
C LYS A 194 12.17 -10.40 -28.82
N LEU A 195 13.48 -10.14 -28.83
CA LEU A 195 14.48 -11.20 -28.97
C LEU A 195 14.47 -12.05 -27.68
N GLU A 196 14.66 -13.36 -27.81
CA GLU A 196 14.64 -14.33 -26.71
C GLU A 196 15.74 -14.11 -25.64
N ASP A 197 16.68 -13.20 -25.88
CA ASP A 197 17.75 -12.78 -24.96
C ASP A 197 17.53 -11.39 -24.30
N ASP A 198 16.28 -10.90 -24.21
CA ASP A 198 15.98 -9.62 -23.54
C ASP A 198 16.11 -9.73 -22.01
N ILE A 199 17.10 -9.03 -21.45
CA ILE A 199 17.40 -8.97 -20.00
C ILE A 199 16.16 -8.56 -19.20
N ARG A 200 15.98 -9.16 -18.00
CA ARG A 200 14.74 -9.08 -17.21
C ARG A 200 14.30 -7.65 -16.82
N TYR A 201 15.24 -6.70 -16.74
CA TYR A 201 15.00 -5.27 -16.48
C TYR A 201 16.14 -4.44 -17.09
N ASN A 202 15.92 -3.13 -17.27
CA ASN A 202 16.94 -2.22 -17.78
C ASN A 202 17.89 -1.78 -16.64
N TYR A 203 19.18 -2.10 -16.75
CA TYR A 203 20.20 -1.75 -15.74
C TYR A 203 20.30 -0.24 -15.46
N GLY A 204 20.23 0.60 -16.49
CA GLY A 204 20.28 2.06 -16.33
C GLY A 204 19.08 2.59 -15.55
N PHE A 205 17.87 2.09 -15.86
CA PHE A 205 16.66 2.43 -15.10
C PHE A 205 16.76 1.97 -13.64
N PHE A 206 17.24 0.75 -13.41
CA PHE A 206 17.43 0.21 -12.07
C PHE A 206 18.36 1.09 -11.22
N HIS A 207 19.55 1.45 -11.72
CA HIS A 207 20.48 2.30 -10.99
C HIS A 207 19.98 3.74 -10.80
N MET A 208 19.24 4.28 -11.77
CA MET A 208 18.59 5.59 -11.64
C MET A 208 17.60 5.60 -10.46
N ILE A 209 16.69 4.61 -10.39
CA ILE A 209 15.75 4.48 -9.28
C ILE A 209 16.48 4.26 -7.96
N PHE A 210 17.55 3.45 -7.95
CA PHE A 210 18.36 3.22 -6.76
C PHE A 210 19.05 4.48 -6.24
N SER A 211 19.59 5.30 -7.15
CA SER A 211 20.17 6.60 -6.81
C SER A 211 19.13 7.56 -6.22
N LEU A 212 17.94 7.65 -6.83
CA LEU A 212 16.85 8.48 -6.32
C LEU A 212 16.38 8.03 -4.92
N GLY A 213 16.30 6.71 -4.68
CA GLY A 213 15.98 6.16 -3.37
C GLY A 213 17.01 6.52 -2.30
N ALA A 214 18.30 6.46 -2.65
CA ALA A 214 19.39 6.84 -1.76
C ALA A 214 19.38 8.36 -1.45
N MET A 215 19.14 9.20 -2.46
CA MET A 215 19.00 10.66 -2.27
C MET A 215 17.83 11.00 -1.35
N TYR A 216 16.67 10.38 -1.57
CA TYR A 216 15.50 10.57 -0.71
C TYR A 216 15.80 10.15 0.74
N PHE A 217 16.45 9.01 0.94
CA PHE A 217 16.86 8.55 2.26
C PHE A 217 17.81 9.54 2.96
N ALA A 218 18.77 10.12 2.22
CA ALA A 218 19.65 11.16 2.77
C ALA A 218 18.88 12.42 3.20
N MET A 219 17.85 12.83 2.45
CA MET A 219 17.02 13.99 2.80
C MET A 219 16.19 13.78 4.07
N LEU A 220 15.72 12.54 4.32
CA LEU A 220 15.05 12.19 5.58
C LEU A 220 15.99 12.35 6.78
N PHE A 221 17.27 11.98 6.63
CA PHE A 221 18.26 12.07 7.71
C PHE A 221 18.52 13.50 8.16
N ILE A 222 18.48 14.47 7.24
CA ILE A 222 18.67 15.90 7.53
C ILE A 222 17.34 16.65 7.72
N SER A 223 16.21 15.93 7.86
CA SER A 223 14.88 16.52 8.04
C SER A 223 14.48 17.56 6.98
N TRP A 224 15.00 17.41 5.75
CA TRP A 224 14.80 18.36 4.66
C TRP A 224 15.25 19.79 5.00
N ASN A 225 16.09 19.96 6.01
CA ASN A 225 16.61 21.25 6.46
C ASN A 225 18.11 21.32 6.14
N LEU A 226 18.48 22.32 5.34
CA LEU A 226 19.86 22.54 4.89
C LEU A 226 20.60 23.59 5.74
N LYS A 227 19.88 24.28 6.65
CA LYS A 227 20.39 25.48 7.35
C LYS A 227 20.73 25.25 8.82
N ASP A 228 20.08 24.30 9.48
CA ASP A 228 20.32 24.04 10.90
C ASP A 228 21.45 23.01 11.09
N SER A 229 22.46 23.37 11.87
CA SER A 229 23.54 22.46 12.26
C SER A 229 22.97 21.35 13.14
N ALA A 230 23.36 20.09 12.86
CA ALA A 230 22.89 18.85 13.46
C ALA A 230 23.20 18.71 14.98
N THR A 231 22.78 19.68 15.77
CA THR A 231 23.02 19.79 17.20
C THR A 231 21.95 19.06 18.01
N GLU A 232 20.75 18.86 17.45
CA GLU A 232 19.71 18.00 18.01
C GLU A 232 19.30 16.92 16.99
N TRP A 233 19.26 15.66 17.45
CA TRP A 233 18.78 14.52 16.68
C TRP A 233 17.26 14.61 16.44
N SER A 234 16.85 15.46 15.50
CA SER A 234 15.46 15.56 15.05
C SER A 234 15.36 14.99 13.64
N ILE A 235 14.70 13.83 13.50
CA ILE A 235 14.45 13.16 12.22
C ILE A 235 13.05 13.54 11.75
N ASP A 236 12.92 13.93 10.48
CA ASP A 236 11.69 14.32 9.80
C ASP A 236 10.96 15.54 10.40
N VAL A 237 11.61 16.46 11.12
CA VAL A 237 10.96 17.65 11.69
C VAL A 237 11.23 18.88 10.83
N GLY A 238 10.18 19.52 10.32
CA GLY A 238 10.24 20.77 9.58
C GLY A 238 9.12 20.93 8.55
N TRP A 239 8.79 22.18 8.22
CA TRP A 239 7.77 22.53 7.24
C TRP A 239 8.00 21.90 5.85
N ALA A 240 9.27 21.74 5.45
CA ALA A 240 9.62 21.08 4.20
C ALA A 240 9.25 19.58 4.22
N SER A 241 9.57 18.87 5.31
CA SER A 241 9.20 17.46 5.50
C SER A 241 7.68 17.29 5.52
N ALA A 242 6.97 18.14 6.27
CA ALA A 242 5.51 18.16 6.31
C ALA A 242 4.91 18.37 4.90
N GLY A 243 5.41 19.35 4.15
CA GLY A 243 4.96 19.64 2.79
C GLY A 243 5.15 18.47 1.83
N VAL A 244 6.33 17.81 1.84
CA VAL A 244 6.59 16.63 1.00
C VAL A 244 5.62 15.49 1.33
N LYS A 245 5.33 15.26 2.61
CA LYS A 245 4.40 14.22 3.05
C LYS A 245 2.95 14.51 2.62
N ILE A 246 2.48 15.75 2.73
CA ILE A 246 1.15 16.17 2.25
C ILE A 246 1.04 16.04 0.73
N ILE A 247 2.06 16.46 -0.03
CA ILE A 247 2.05 16.30 -1.49
C ILE A 247 2.02 14.82 -1.86
N ASN A 248 2.79 13.97 -1.17
CA ASN A 248 2.78 12.53 -1.37
C ASN A 248 1.38 11.92 -1.10
N GLU A 249 0.70 12.38 -0.05
CA GLU A 249 -0.69 11.99 0.24
C GLU A 249 -1.63 12.31 -0.93
N TRP A 250 -1.59 13.53 -1.45
CA TRP A 250 -2.47 13.96 -2.55
C TRP A 250 -2.19 13.19 -3.84
N VAL A 251 -0.91 12.96 -4.14
CA VAL A 251 -0.49 12.16 -5.30
C VAL A 251 -0.97 10.72 -5.14
N ALA A 252 -0.81 10.12 -3.96
CA ALA A 252 -1.24 8.75 -3.69
C ALA A 252 -2.77 8.58 -3.83
N ALA A 253 -3.56 9.50 -3.28
CA ALA A 253 -5.02 9.50 -3.41
C ALA A 253 -5.47 9.68 -4.88
N THR A 254 -4.80 10.57 -5.62
CA THR A 254 -5.08 10.82 -7.04
C THR A 254 -4.77 9.58 -7.89
N ILE A 255 -3.60 8.96 -7.70
CA ILE A 255 -3.21 7.75 -8.43
C ILE A 255 -4.17 6.60 -8.12
N TYR A 256 -4.56 6.42 -6.86
CA TYR A 256 -5.53 5.39 -6.48
C TYR A 256 -6.87 5.61 -7.16
N THR A 257 -7.40 6.84 -7.11
CA THR A 257 -8.66 7.20 -7.75
C THR A 257 -8.59 6.99 -9.27
N TRP A 258 -7.50 7.42 -9.91
CA TRP A 258 -7.29 7.21 -11.34
C TRP A 258 -7.21 5.72 -11.70
N LYS A 259 -6.57 4.88 -10.88
CA LYS A 259 -6.52 3.42 -11.08
C LYS A 259 -7.90 2.77 -11.04
N LEU A 260 -8.84 3.34 -10.29
CA LEU A 260 -10.23 2.88 -10.25
C LEU A 260 -11.03 3.36 -11.47
N VAL A 261 -10.88 4.62 -11.86
CA VAL A 261 -11.67 5.26 -12.92
C VAL A 261 -11.19 4.90 -14.33
N SER A 262 -9.88 4.78 -14.55
CA SER A 262 -9.26 4.54 -15.86
C SER A 262 -9.86 3.36 -16.65
N PRO A 263 -10.04 2.14 -16.08
CA PRO A 263 -10.64 1.03 -16.81
C PRO A 263 -12.10 1.30 -17.22
N VAL A 264 -12.87 1.98 -16.37
CA VAL A 264 -14.29 2.30 -16.63
C VAL A 264 -14.42 3.31 -17.76
N VAL A 265 -13.61 4.37 -17.74
CA VAL A 265 -13.59 5.40 -18.80
C VAL A 265 -13.18 4.78 -20.14
N LYS A 266 -12.18 3.88 -20.13
CA LYS A 266 -11.74 3.19 -21.34
C LYS A 266 -12.83 2.28 -21.91
N GLN A 267 -13.53 1.52 -21.07
CA GLN A 267 -14.65 0.68 -21.50
C GLN A 267 -15.81 1.50 -22.07
N TYR A 268 -16.20 2.60 -21.41
CA TYR A 268 -17.26 3.48 -21.90
C TYR A 268 -16.94 4.06 -23.28
N ARG A 269 -15.69 4.48 -23.52
CA ARG A 269 -15.24 4.98 -24.83
C ARG A 269 -15.35 3.92 -25.93
N VAL A 270 -15.04 2.65 -25.63
CA VAL A 270 -15.13 1.57 -26.63
C VAL A 270 -16.58 1.30 -27.01
N VAL A 271 -17.49 1.17 -26.03
CA VAL A 271 -18.92 0.91 -26.28
C VAL A 271 -19.55 2.03 -27.11
N ASN A 272 -19.27 3.29 -26.78
CA ASN A 272 -19.81 4.42 -27.55
C ASN A 272 -19.30 4.44 -28.99
N ASN A 273 -18.02 4.12 -29.21
CA ASN A 273 -17.44 4.07 -30.55
C ASN A 273 -18.06 2.95 -31.40
N GLU A 274 -18.35 1.79 -30.81
CA GLU A 274 -19.05 0.69 -31.50
C GLU A 274 -20.48 1.06 -31.88
N GLN A 275 -21.22 1.77 -31.02
CA GLN A 275 -22.58 2.23 -31.31
C GLN A 275 -22.64 3.29 -32.41
N THR A 276 -21.62 4.15 -32.53
CA THR A 276 -21.52 5.12 -33.63
C THR A 276 -21.13 4.51 -34.98
N MET A 277 -20.71 3.24 -35.01
CA MET A 277 -20.28 2.53 -36.23
C MET A 277 -21.32 1.51 -36.74
N GLN A 278 -22.46 1.35 -36.08
CA GLN A 278 -23.60 0.61 -36.63
C GLN A 278 -24.43 1.55 -37.52
N PRO A 279 -24.58 1.25 -38.83
CA PRO A 279 -25.31 2.07 -39.80
C PRO A 279 -26.83 2.05 -39.62
#